data_AF-A0A958YJ14-F1
#
_entry.id   AF-A0A958YJ14-F1
#
_cell.length_a   1.000
_cell.length_b   1.000
_cell.length_c   1.000
_cell.angle_alpha   90.00
_cell.angle_beta   90.00
_cell.angle_gamma   90.00
#
_symmetry.space_group_name_H-M   'P 1'
#
loop_
_entity.id
_entity.type
_entity.pdbx_description
1 polymer ?
#
loop_
_entity_poly.entity_id
_entity_poly.type
_entity_poly.pdbx_seq_one_letter_code
_entity_poly.pdbx_strand_id
1 'polypeptide(L)'
;MKNTKSIIEKLTALWALNECGLGGFMHVLNSPFTGVIVGGISILLISLIAFYAENKWQSILKALLIVLIIKMGVSPYSPFAAYIAVSFQAILGALLFSNFSWKRLTIVVLGLVTFLESALQKLIVLTIVYGENLWKAIDIYGYWIQAKLHFMSTTSATSVLIAIYLLVYAVCGILAGFFIKSMIQIISQEKEHTFELKADNLSFENSKSKRSFKRKVVWFWLLTVTVIVLAFTFFGGPLLGWQKAIYIVLRSFLILMLWYLVLGP
;
A
#
# COMPACT_ATOMS: atom_id res chain seq x y z
N MET A 1 12.34 -6.11 25.00
CA MET A 1 11.29 -7.00 24.44
C MET A 1 9.89 -6.38 24.35
N LYS A 2 9.50 -5.36 25.14
CA LYS A 2 8.16 -4.72 25.05
C LYS A 2 7.91 -3.91 23.75
N ASN A 3 8.97 -3.50 23.03
CA ASN A 3 8.84 -2.55 21.91
C ASN A 3 8.52 -3.22 20.55
N THR A 4 8.97 -4.46 20.29
CA THR A 4 8.84 -5.13 18.97
C THR A 4 7.40 -5.44 18.58
N LYS A 5 6.55 -5.86 19.53
CA LYS A 5 5.12 -6.07 19.27
C LYS A 5 4.41 -4.77 18.88
N SER A 6 4.69 -3.68 19.59
CA SER A 6 4.12 -2.36 19.27
C SER A 6 4.56 -1.86 17.90
N ILE A 7 5.82 -2.12 17.50
CA ILE A 7 6.31 -1.79 16.16
C ILE A 7 5.55 -2.57 15.08
N ILE A 8 5.36 -3.89 15.26
CA ILE A 8 4.62 -4.72 14.30
C ILE A 8 3.17 -4.27 14.15
N GLU A 9 2.51 -3.90 15.25
CA GLU A 9 1.14 -3.36 15.23
C GLU A 9 1.07 -2.04 14.45
N LYS A 10 2.01 -1.12 14.67
CA LYS A 10 2.11 0.16 13.93
C LYS A 10 2.37 -0.07 12.44
N LEU A 11 3.27 -1.00 12.10
CA LEU A 11 3.54 -1.37 10.70
C LEU A 11 2.31 -2.03 10.05
N THR A 12 1.56 -2.84 10.78
CA THR A 12 0.30 -3.43 10.31
C THR A 12 -0.75 -2.36 10.04
N ALA A 13 -0.88 -1.38 10.95
CA ALA A 13 -1.80 -0.25 10.75
C ALA A 13 -1.39 0.61 9.54
N LEU A 14 -0.09 0.89 9.37
CA LEU A 14 0.44 1.57 8.19
C LEU A 14 0.17 0.79 6.91
N TRP A 15 0.27 -0.53 6.96
CA TRP A 15 -0.01 -1.39 5.80
C TRP A 15 -1.50 -1.39 5.45
N ALA A 16 -2.37 -1.45 6.45
CA ALA A 16 -3.81 -1.31 6.24
C ALA A 16 -4.16 0.06 5.66
N LEU A 17 -3.53 1.13 6.14
CA LEU A 17 -3.70 2.47 5.58
C LEU A 17 -3.21 2.56 4.13
N ASN A 18 -2.08 1.93 3.80
CA ASN A 18 -1.60 1.85 2.42
C ASN A 18 -2.61 1.15 1.51
N GLU A 19 -3.14 0.00 1.92
CA GLU A 19 -4.06 -0.79 1.11
C GLU A 19 -5.44 -0.15 0.94
N CYS A 20 -5.98 0.45 2.00
CA CYS A 20 -7.33 1.00 2.00
C CYS A 20 -7.35 2.47 1.59
N GLY A 21 -6.41 3.26 2.13
CA GLY A 21 -6.29 4.69 1.88
C GLY A 21 -5.64 4.98 0.53
N LEU A 22 -4.35 4.65 0.39
CA LEU A 22 -3.61 4.90 -0.85
C LEU A 22 -4.15 4.03 -2.00
N GLY A 23 -4.42 2.74 -1.75
CA GLY A 23 -5.03 1.85 -2.73
C GLY A 23 -6.41 2.31 -3.20
N GLY A 24 -7.29 2.67 -2.27
CA GLY A 24 -8.61 3.22 -2.60
C GLY A 24 -8.51 4.54 -3.37
N PHE A 25 -7.62 5.45 -2.95
CA PHE A 25 -7.39 6.73 -3.63
C PHE A 25 -6.90 6.54 -5.07
N MET A 26 -5.90 5.67 -5.26
CA MET A 26 -5.32 5.38 -6.56
C MET A 26 -6.32 4.71 -7.51
N HIS A 27 -7.21 3.88 -6.96
CA HIS A 27 -8.31 3.31 -7.72
C HIS A 27 -9.31 4.38 -8.17
N VAL A 28 -9.68 5.33 -7.31
CA VAL A 28 -10.59 6.42 -7.68
C VAL A 28 -9.98 7.32 -8.76
N LEU A 29 -8.67 7.53 -8.72
CA LEU A 29 -7.94 8.28 -9.76
C LEU A 29 -7.71 7.50 -11.06
N ASN A 30 -8.12 6.22 -11.14
CA ASN A 30 -7.84 5.34 -12.28
C ASN A 30 -6.35 5.30 -12.68
N SER A 31 -5.45 5.41 -11.69
CA SER A 31 -4.03 5.54 -11.98
C SER A 31 -3.45 4.19 -12.46
N PRO A 32 -2.73 4.16 -13.60
CA PRO A 32 -2.13 2.93 -14.11
C PRO A 32 -1.03 2.39 -13.19
N PHE A 33 -0.46 3.24 -12.33
CA PHE A 33 0.67 2.92 -11.44
C PHE A 33 0.25 2.40 -10.05
N THR A 34 -1.05 2.20 -9.82
CA THR A 34 -1.60 1.73 -8.52
C THR A 34 -0.87 0.49 -8.00
N GLY A 35 -0.70 -0.54 -8.82
CA GLY A 35 -0.05 -1.78 -8.41
C GLY A 35 1.43 -1.62 -8.04
N VAL A 36 2.14 -0.70 -8.71
CA VAL A 36 3.57 -0.45 -8.44
C VAL A 36 3.74 0.30 -7.12
N ILE A 37 2.95 1.36 -6.91
CA ILE A 37 3.08 2.22 -5.73
C ILE A 37 2.56 1.49 -4.48
N VAL A 38 1.31 1.02 -4.53
CA VAL A 38 0.66 0.36 -3.39
C VAL A 38 1.37 -0.95 -3.08
N GLY A 39 1.66 -1.77 -4.10
CA GLY A 39 2.40 -3.01 -3.94
C GLY A 39 3.82 -2.80 -3.43
N GLY A 40 4.53 -1.79 -3.93
CA GLY A 40 5.88 -1.45 -3.46
C GLY A 40 5.92 -1.10 -1.96
N ILE A 41 4.99 -0.25 -1.50
CA ILE A 41 4.87 0.10 -0.08
C ILE A 41 4.46 -1.13 0.75
N SER A 42 3.56 -1.97 0.25
CA SER A 42 3.14 -3.20 0.93
C SER A 42 4.32 -4.16 1.13
N ILE A 43 5.15 -4.38 0.11
CA ILE A 43 6.34 -5.23 0.23
C ILE A 43 7.35 -4.65 1.22
N LEU A 44 7.51 -3.33 1.26
CA LEU A 44 8.36 -2.66 2.24
C LEU A 44 7.86 -2.93 3.67
N LEU A 45 6.56 -2.79 3.92
CA LEU A 45 5.96 -3.00 5.23
C LEU A 45 5.98 -4.47 5.65
N ILE A 46 5.67 -5.40 4.74
CA ILE A 46 5.80 -6.84 4.96
C ILE A 46 7.25 -7.19 5.34
N SER A 47 8.23 -6.60 4.64
CA SER A 47 9.63 -6.78 4.95
C SER A 47 9.94 -6.24 6.36
N LEU A 48 9.56 -5.00 6.70
CA LEU A 48 9.79 -4.45 8.04
C LEU A 48 9.12 -5.30 9.15
N ILE A 49 7.91 -5.81 8.93
CA ILE A 49 7.25 -6.73 9.88
C ILE A 49 8.10 -7.99 10.05
N ALA A 50 8.59 -8.57 8.97
CA ALA A 50 9.45 -9.74 8.98
C ALA A 50 10.84 -9.48 9.63
N PHE A 51 11.28 -8.22 9.70
CA PHE A 51 12.56 -7.82 10.27
C PHE A 51 12.48 -7.79 11.81
N TYR A 52 11.38 -7.26 12.36
CA TYR A 52 11.16 -7.16 13.80
C TYR A 52 10.48 -8.39 14.43
N ALA A 53 9.95 -9.31 13.61
CA ALA A 53 9.24 -10.49 14.10
C ALA A 53 10.17 -11.64 14.52
N GLU A 54 9.92 -12.21 15.69
CA GLU A 54 10.54 -13.48 16.13
C GLU A 54 10.02 -14.65 15.27
N ASN A 55 8.69 -14.77 15.14
CA ASN A 55 8.04 -15.73 14.24
C ASN A 55 7.46 -15.00 13.02
N LYS A 56 8.27 -14.92 11.96
CA LYS A 56 7.95 -14.17 10.73
C LYS A 56 6.66 -14.63 10.06
N TRP A 57 6.47 -15.94 9.92
CA TRP A 57 5.29 -16.52 9.28
C TRP A 57 4.01 -16.10 10.01
N GLN A 58 3.95 -16.32 11.32
CA GLN A 58 2.78 -15.97 12.11
C GLN A 58 2.52 -14.47 12.16
N SER A 59 3.56 -13.64 12.31
CA SER A 59 3.39 -12.18 12.38
C SER A 59 2.88 -11.59 11.07
N ILE A 60 3.40 -12.04 9.92
CA ILE A 60 2.95 -11.55 8.60
C ILE A 60 1.52 -12.00 8.31
N LEU A 61 1.16 -13.25 8.61
CA LEU A 61 -0.22 -13.73 8.38
C LEU A 61 -1.24 -13.06 9.31
N LYS A 62 -0.88 -12.80 10.58
CA LYS A 62 -1.72 -12.00 11.49
C LYS A 62 -1.91 -10.59 10.95
N ALA A 63 -0.83 -9.94 10.49
CA ALA A 63 -0.91 -8.63 9.88
C ALA A 63 -1.77 -8.63 8.61
N LEU A 64 -1.61 -9.63 7.74
CA LEU A 64 -2.41 -9.81 6.53
C LEU A 64 -3.90 -9.91 6.86
N LEU A 65 -4.27 -10.74 7.83
CA LEU A 65 -5.67 -10.92 8.23
C LEU A 65 -6.28 -9.60 8.70
N ILE A 66 -5.56 -8.84 9.54
CA ILE A 66 -6.00 -7.52 9.99
C ILE A 66 -6.17 -6.57 8.79
N VAL A 67 -5.20 -6.53 7.89
CA VAL A 67 -5.22 -5.68 6.69
C VAL A 67 -6.40 -6.02 5.79
N LEU A 68 -6.69 -7.31 5.56
CA LEU A 68 -7.83 -7.74 4.76
C LEU A 68 -9.16 -7.36 5.41
N ILE A 69 -9.31 -7.55 6.73
CA ILE A 69 -10.52 -7.13 7.46
C ILE A 69 -10.73 -5.63 7.31
N ILE A 70 -9.69 -4.82 7.50
CA ILE A 70 -9.78 -3.36 7.35
C ILE A 70 -10.10 -3.01 5.88
N LYS A 71 -9.48 -3.69 4.90
CA LYS A 71 -9.74 -3.46 3.47
C LYS A 71 -11.19 -3.74 3.09
N MET A 72 -11.75 -4.83 3.60
CA MET A 72 -13.17 -5.16 3.41
C MET A 72 -14.08 -4.15 4.11
N GLY A 73 -13.76 -3.74 5.34
CA GLY A 73 -14.59 -2.81 6.10
C GLY A 73 -14.57 -1.37 5.59
N VAL A 74 -13.41 -0.89 5.15
CA VAL A 74 -13.19 0.50 4.72
C VAL A 74 -13.47 0.68 3.22
N SER A 75 -13.15 -0.33 2.40
CA SER A 75 -13.24 -0.26 0.94
C SER A 75 -13.85 -1.53 0.32
N PRO A 76 -15.10 -1.88 0.66
CA PRO A 76 -15.73 -3.13 0.21
C PRO A 76 -15.83 -3.26 -1.31
N TYR A 77 -15.89 -2.14 -2.03
CA TYR A 77 -15.97 -2.09 -3.49
C TYR A 77 -14.61 -2.22 -4.20
N SER A 78 -13.53 -2.48 -3.48
CA SER A 78 -12.23 -2.74 -4.10
C SER A 78 -12.30 -3.96 -5.03
N PRO A 79 -11.58 -3.97 -6.17
CA PRO A 79 -11.57 -5.10 -7.08
C PRO A 79 -11.13 -6.37 -6.39
N PHE A 80 -11.75 -7.49 -6.75
CA PHE A 80 -11.39 -8.81 -6.21
C PHE A 80 -9.90 -9.13 -6.42
N ALA A 81 -9.34 -8.78 -7.58
CA ALA A 81 -7.92 -8.94 -7.88
C ALA A 81 -7.01 -8.21 -6.87
N ALA A 82 -7.45 -7.08 -6.30
CA ALA A 82 -6.68 -6.34 -5.31
C ALA A 82 -6.63 -7.02 -3.94
N TYR A 83 -7.57 -7.92 -3.61
CA TYR A 83 -7.49 -8.75 -2.41
C TYR A 83 -6.54 -9.94 -2.63
N ILE A 84 -6.58 -10.52 -3.84
CA ILE A 84 -5.65 -11.59 -4.25
C ILE A 84 -4.21 -11.09 -4.23
N ALA A 85 -3.95 -9.93 -4.83
CA ALA A 85 -2.59 -9.37 -4.94
C ALA A 85 -1.95 -9.18 -3.57
N VAL A 86 -2.67 -8.57 -2.61
CA VAL A 86 -2.16 -8.32 -1.25
C VAL A 86 -1.93 -9.62 -0.49
N SER A 87 -2.84 -10.57 -0.64
CA SER A 87 -2.71 -11.90 -0.03
C SER A 87 -1.49 -12.62 -0.59
N PHE A 88 -1.29 -12.57 -1.91
CA PHE A 88 -0.14 -13.16 -2.58
C PHE A 88 1.17 -12.52 -2.12
N GLN A 89 1.25 -11.18 -2.07
CA GLN A 89 2.42 -10.44 -1.57
C GLN A 89 2.81 -10.87 -0.16
N ALA A 90 1.83 -10.98 0.74
CA ALA A 90 2.04 -11.34 2.13
C ALA A 90 2.41 -12.81 2.32
N ILE A 91 1.72 -13.73 1.63
CA ILE A 91 2.02 -15.17 1.70
C ILE A 91 3.41 -15.45 1.13
N LEU A 92 3.73 -14.86 -0.02
CA LEU A 92 5.05 -15.00 -0.63
C LEU A 92 6.13 -14.41 0.28
N GLY A 93 5.89 -13.23 0.85
CA GLY A 93 6.79 -12.62 1.83
C GLY A 93 6.99 -13.51 3.06
N ALA A 94 5.91 -14.09 3.59
CA ALA A 94 5.96 -15.00 4.72
C ALA A 94 6.81 -16.24 4.41
N LEU A 95 6.58 -16.87 3.26
CA LEU A 95 7.33 -18.05 2.80
C LEU A 95 8.82 -17.72 2.59
N LEU A 96 9.11 -16.63 1.89
CA LEU A 96 10.48 -16.25 1.58
C LEU A 96 11.25 -15.88 2.85
N PHE A 97 10.68 -15.10 3.75
CA PHE A 97 11.36 -14.68 4.97
C PHE A 97 11.41 -15.77 6.06
N SER A 98 10.47 -16.73 6.08
CA SER A 98 10.52 -17.87 6.99
C SER A 98 11.59 -18.89 6.57
N ASN A 99 11.70 -19.17 5.28
CA ASN A 99 12.56 -20.24 4.77
C ASN A 99 13.97 -19.75 4.42
N PHE A 100 14.10 -18.49 4.03
CA PHE A 100 15.38 -17.90 3.66
C PHE A 100 15.81 -16.83 4.66
N SER A 101 17.12 -16.65 4.74
CA SER A 101 17.70 -15.56 5.53
C SER A 101 17.39 -14.20 4.90
N TRP A 102 17.56 -13.17 5.74
CA TRP A 102 17.45 -11.74 5.40
C TRP A 102 18.55 -11.27 4.44
N LYS A 103 18.58 -11.87 3.25
CA LYS A 103 19.55 -11.59 2.18
C LYS A 103 18.93 -10.65 1.15
N ARG A 104 19.81 -9.90 0.47
CA ARG A 104 19.46 -9.00 -0.64
C ARG A 104 18.63 -9.73 -1.71
N LEU A 105 19.00 -10.97 -2.00
CA LEU A 105 18.32 -11.79 -3.00
C LEU A 105 16.85 -12.04 -2.63
N THR A 106 16.54 -12.35 -1.38
CA THR A 106 15.18 -12.66 -0.91
C THR A 106 14.24 -11.47 -1.14
N ILE A 107 14.67 -10.25 -0.82
CA ILE A 107 13.88 -9.02 -0.98
C ILE A 107 13.71 -8.68 -2.47
N VAL A 108 14.76 -8.86 -3.28
CA VAL A 108 14.70 -8.61 -4.74
C VAL A 108 13.77 -9.61 -5.43
N VAL A 109 13.84 -10.90 -5.05
CA VAL A 109 12.93 -11.93 -5.57
C VAL A 109 11.49 -11.62 -5.17
N LEU A 110 11.26 -11.22 -3.91
CA LEU A 110 9.93 -10.80 -3.46
C LEU A 110 9.40 -9.64 -4.31
N GLY A 111 10.20 -8.58 -4.53
CA GLY A 111 9.82 -7.44 -5.36
C GLY A 111 9.55 -7.81 -6.82
N LEU A 112 10.41 -8.62 -7.42
CA LEU A 112 10.27 -9.09 -8.80
C LEU A 112 8.96 -9.88 -8.99
N VAL A 113 8.74 -10.90 -8.17
CA VAL A 113 7.61 -11.83 -8.33
C VAL A 113 6.28 -11.13 -8.08
N THR A 114 6.21 -10.26 -7.07
CA THR A 114 4.99 -9.51 -6.75
C THR A 114 4.60 -8.50 -7.82
N PHE A 115 5.59 -7.81 -8.42
CA PHE A 115 5.31 -6.86 -9.50
C PHE A 115 4.90 -7.57 -10.79
N LEU A 116 5.55 -8.70 -11.11
CA LEU A 116 5.15 -9.55 -12.21
C LEU A 116 3.75 -10.12 -12.02
N GLU A 117 3.41 -10.55 -10.79
CA GLU A 117 2.07 -11.03 -10.47
C GLU A 117 1.01 -9.95 -10.72
N SER A 118 1.23 -8.71 -10.26
CA SER A 118 0.32 -7.59 -10.52
C SER A 118 0.22 -7.24 -12.01
N ALA A 119 1.31 -7.38 -12.76
CA ALA A 119 1.31 -7.17 -14.21
C ALA A 119 0.47 -8.25 -14.92
N LEU A 120 0.65 -9.52 -14.55
CA LEU A 120 -0.07 -10.67 -15.08
C LEU A 120 -1.57 -10.60 -14.74
N GLN A 121 -1.93 -10.23 -13.51
CA GLN A 121 -3.33 -10.01 -13.13
C GLN A 121 -4.04 -9.05 -14.08
N LYS A 122 -3.39 -7.92 -14.44
CA LYS A 122 -3.96 -6.97 -15.39
C LYS A 122 -4.13 -7.58 -16.79
N LEU A 123 -3.16 -8.36 -17.27
CA LEU A 123 -3.26 -9.03 -18.58
C LEU A 123 -4.38 -10.08 -18.59
N ILE A 124 -4.57 -10.81 -17.49
CA ILE A 124 -5.66 -11.77 -17.33
C ILE A 124 -7.01 -11.04 -17.34
N VAL A 125 -7.16 -9.97 -16.55
CA VAL A 125 -8.40 -9.16 -16.54
C VAL A 125 -8.69 -8.59 -17.92
N LEU A 126 -7.68 -8.08 -18.61
CA LEU A 126 -7.81 -7.53 -19.96
C LEU A 126 -8.28 -8.59 -20.96
N THR A 127 -7.71 -9.79 -20.89
CA THR A 127 -8.07 -10.91 -21.78
C THR A 127 -9.48 -11.43 -21.47
N ILE A 128 -9.88 -11.47 -20.21
CA ILE A 128 -11.24 -11.89 -19.82
C ILE A 128 -12.27 -10.86 -20.28
N VAL A 129 -11.97 -9.56 -20.15
CA VAL A 129 -12.93 -8.48 -20.47
C VAL A 129 -13.07 -8.28 -21.98
N TYR A 130 -11.96 -8.24 -22.72
CA TYR A 130 -11.98 -7.90 -24.15
C TYR A 130 -11.83 -9.12 -25.08
N GLY A 131 -11.52 -10.29 -24.54
CA GLY A 131 -11.33 -11.52 -25.30
C GLY A 131 -10.12 -11.48 -26.24
N GLU A 132 -10.06 -12.44 -27.17
CA GLU A 132 -9.01 -12.51 -28.19
C GLU A 132 -9.06 -11.36 -29.20
N ASN A 133 -10.20 -10.68 -29.32
CA ASN A 133 -10.40 -9.63 -30.31
C ASN A 133 -9.47 -8.44 -30.08
N LEU A 134 -9.18 -8.11 -28.83
CA LEU A 134 -8.21 -7.07 -28.49
C LEU A 134 -6.81 -7.41 -29.01
N TRP A 135 -6.35 -8.63 -28.75
CA TRP A 135 -5.03 -9.10 -29.18
C TRP A 135 -4.93 -9.15 -30.70
N LYS A 136 -5.97 -9.64 -31.40
CA LYS A 136 -6.04 -9.63 -32.86
C LYS A 136 -5.99 -8.21 -33.43
N ALA A 137 -6.67 -7.25 -32.81
CA ALA A 137 -6.63 -5.85 -33.24
C ALA A 137 -5.21 -5.25 -33.09
N ILE A 138 -4.52 -5.56 -32.00
CA ILE A 138 -3.13 -5.15 -31.77
C ILE A 138 -2.21 -5.75 -32.85
N ASP A 139 -2.39 -7.03 -33.20
CA ASP A 139 -1.58 -7.66 -34.25
C ASP A 139 -1.86 -7.07 -35.63
N ILE A 140 -3.12 -6.82 -36.00
CA ILE A 140 -3.48 -6.14 -37.25
C ILE A 140 -2.82 -4.75 -37.33
N TYR A 141 -2.88 -3.99 -36.24
CA TYR A 141 -2.23 -2.68 -36.17
C TYR A 141 -0.70 -2.79 -36.24
N GLY A 142 -0.12 -3.81 -35.59
CA GLY A 142 1.30 -4.11 -35.66
C GLY A 142 1.79 -4.42 -37.07
N TYR A 143 1.05 -5.23 -37.83
CA TYR A 143 1.35 -5.50 -39.23
C TYR A 143 1.30 -4.23 -40.08
N TRP A 144 0.33 -3.35 -39.83
CA TRP A 144 0.26 -2.05 -40.51
C TRP A 144 1.51 -1.19 -40.24
N ILE A 145 2.01 -1.14 -39.00
CA ILE A 145 3.26 -0.43 -38.65
C ILE A 145 4.46 -1.07 -39.33
N GLN A 146 4.60 -2.39 -39.27
CA GLN A 146 5.70 -3.14 -39.87
C GLN A 146 5.80 -2.89 -41.38
N ALA A 147 4.64 -2.90 -42.06
CA ALA A 147 4.55 -2.59 -43.48
C ALA A 147 5.01 -1.14 -43.80
N LYS A 148 4.69 -0.18 -42.94
CA LYS A 148 5.11 1.24 -43.09
C LYS A 148 6.59 1.45 -42.82
N LEU A 149 7.19 0.67 -41.93
CA LEU A 149 8.60 0.77 -41.56
C LEU A 149 9.53 -0.09 -42.44
N HIS A 150 8.98 -0.81 -43.43
CA HIS A 150 9.70 -1.83 -44.21
C HIS A 150 10.41 -2.87 -43.32
N PHE A 151 9.89 -3.09 -42.11
CA PHE A 151 10.49 -3.95 -41.11
C PHE A 151 9.73 -5.27 -41.09
N MET A 152 10.36 -6.34 -41.59
CA MET A 152 9.77 -7.68 -41.60
C MET A 152 10.20 -8.42 -40.33
N SER A 153 9.29 -8.56 -39.38
CA SER A 153 9.48 -9.43 -38.21
C SER A 153 8.47 -10.56 -38.23
N THR A 154 8.91 -11.77 -37.93
CA THR A 154 8.05 -12.95 -37.77
C THR A 154 7.33 -12.99 -36.42
N THR A 155 7.63 -12.04 -35.53
CA THR A 155 7.07 -12.00 -34.17
C THR A 155 5.79 -11.17 -34.14
N SER A 156 4.75 -11.70 -33.48
CA SER A 156 3.47 -10.99 -33.34
C SER A 156 3.64 -9.72 -32.49
N ALA A 157 2.99 -8.62 -32.89
CA ALA A 157 3.09 -7.36 -32.17
C ALA A 157 2.54 -7.47 -30.74
N THR A 158 1.51 -8.29 -30.54
CA THR A 158 0.99 -8.65 -29.23
C THR A 158 2.07 -9.22 -28.32
N SER A 159 2.85 -10.19 -28.79
CA SER A 159 3.88 -10.84 -27.96
C SER A 159 5.00 -9.87 -27.57
N VAL A 160 5.42 -9.01 -28.50
CA VAL A 160 6.42 -7.96 -28.23
C VAL A 160 5.89 -6.97 -27.19
N LEU A 161 4.62 -6.53 -27.33
CA LEU A 161 4.01 -5.58 -26.41
C LEU A 161 3.89 -6.17 -25.00
N ILE A 162 3.42 -7.40 -24.88
CA ILE A 162 3.34 -8.11 -23.59
C ILE A 162 4.75 -8.29 -22.99
N ALA A 163 5.74 -8.66 -23.80
CA ALA A 163 7.11 -8.84 -23.33
C ALA A 163 7.71 -7.53 -22.80
N ILE A 164 7.55 -6.42 -23.52
CA ILE A 164 8.01 -5.09 -23.08
C ILE A 164 7.29 -4.70 -21.78
N TYR A 165 5.98 -4.90 -21.70
CA TYR A 165 5.19 -4.59 -20.51
C TYR A 165 5.67 -5.38 -19.28
N LEU A 166 5.86 -6.69 -19.42
CA LEU A 166 6.39 -7.54 -18.34
C LEU A 166 7.83 -7.18 -17.97
N LEU A 167 8.66 -6.82 -18.95
CA LEU A 167 10.04 -6.40 -18.71
C LEU A 167 10.08 -5.10 -17.88
N VAL A 168 9.24 -4.11 -18.20
CA VAL A 168 9.14 -2.88 -17.40
C VAL A 168 8.79 -3.19 -15.95
N TYR A 169 7.80 -4.06 -15.73
CA TYR A 169 7.42 -4.47 -14.37
C TYR A 169 8.52 -5.28 -13.67
N ALA A 170 9.25 -6.14 -14.39
CA ALA A 170 10.39 -6.88 -13.84
C ALA A 170 11.50 -5.94 -13.37
N VAL A 171 11.87 -4.95 -14.20
CA VAL A 171 12.87 -3.93 -13.87
C VAL A 171 12.40 -3.12 -12.66
N CYS A 172 11.16 -2.65 -12.64
CA CYS A 172 10.59 -1.94 -11.50
C CYS A 172 10.61 -2.78 -10.22
N GLY A 173 10.30 -4.08 -10.28
CA GLY A 173 10.32 -4.98 -9.13
C GLY A 173 11.73 -5.18 -8.58
N ILE A 174 12.74 -5.29 -9.46
CA ILE A 174 14.15 -5.37 -9.07
C ILE A 174 14.59 -4.06 -8.39
N LEU A 175 14.30 -2.91 -8.99
CA LEU A 175 14.62 -1.60 -8.43
C LEU A 175 13.95 -1.39 -7.06
N ALA A 176 12.67 -1.75 -6.94
CA ALA A 176 11.94 -1.71 -5.68
C ALA A 176 12.60 -2.59 -4.61
N GLY A 177 13.01 -3.82 -4.97
CA GLY A 177 13.71 -4.71 -4.04
C GLY A 177 15.02 -4.15 -3.52
N PHE A 178 15.81 -3.50 -4.39
CA PHE A 178 17.02 -2.78 -3.98
C PHE A 178 16.70 -1.60 -3.06
N PHE A 179 15.71 -0.79 -3.41
CA PHE A 179 15.26 0.35 -2.63
C PHE A 179 14.82 -0.07 -1.21
N ILE A 180 14.00 -1.12 -1.11
CA ILE A 180 13.49 -1.64 0.17
C ILE A 180 14.65 -2.09 1.06
N LYS A 181 15.64 -2.80 0.51
CA LYS A 181 16.82 -3.19 1.28
C LYS A 181 17.54 -1.98 1.84
N SER A 182 17.79 -0.97 1.00
CA SER A 182 18.49 0.25 1.43
C SER A 182 17.72 0.97 2.53
N MET A 183 16.40 1.07 2.42
CA MET A 183 15.55 1.69 3.43
C MET A 183 15.60 0.95 4.77
N ILE A 184 15.48 -0.38 4.76
CA ILE A 184 15.56 -1.18 5.99
C ILE A 184 16.93 -1.05 6.65
N GLN A 185 18.00 -1.03 5.84
CA GLN A 185 19.35 -0.86 6.36
C GLN A 185 19.53 0.50 7.07
N ILE A 186 19.03 1.59 6.48
CA ILE A 186 19.05 2.93 7.10
C ILE A 186 18.28 2.92 8.42
N ILE A 187 17.06 2.36 8.43
CA ILE A 187 16.22 2.28 9.64
C ILE A 187 16.89 1.43 10.73
N SER A 188 17.62 0.38 10.36
CA SER A 188 18.31 -0.50 11.33
C SER A 188 19.58 0.11 11.93
N GLN A 189 20.19 1.09 11.25
CA GLN A 189 21.46 1.71 11.65
C GLN A 189 21.26 3.01 12.45
N GLU A 190 20.08 3.62 12.34
CA GLU A 190 19.63 4.68 13.23
C GLU A 190 19.60 4.14 14.68
N LYS A 191 20.47 4.68 15.54
CA LYS A 191 20.39 4.44 16.98
C LYS A 191 19.08 5.05 17.46
N GLU A 192 18.36 4.38 18.36
CA GLU A 192 17.21 4.98 19.04
C GLU A 192 17.67 6.31 19.63
N HIS A 193 17.33 7.43 18.98
CA HIS A 193 17.39 8.73 19.60
C HIS A 193 16.34 8.67 20.70
N THR A 194 16.78 8.37 21.92
CA THR A 194 16.05 8.73 23.11
C THR A 194 15.88 10.24 23.01
N PHE A 195 14.72 10.69 22.53
CA PHE A 195 14.23 12.01 22.85
C PHE A 195 13.99 12.00 24.36
N GLU A 196 15.08 12.09 25.12
CA GLU A 196 15.05 12.60 26.47
C GLU A 196 14.57 14.04 26.30
N LEU A 197 13.26 14.23 26.40
CA LEU A 197 12.71 15.50 26.83
C LEU A 197 13.45 15.79 28.15
N LYS A 198 14.48 16.63 28.09
CA LYS A 198 15.08 17.24 29.28
C LYS A 198 13.92 17.92 30.00
N ALA A 199 13.41 17.25 31.03
CA ALA A 199 12.58 17.89 32.02
C ALA A 199 13.53 18.85 32.72
N ASP A 200 13.59 20.09 32.25
CA ASP A 200 14.11 21.17 33.09
C ASP A 200 13.36 21.07 34.41
N ASN A 201 14.14 21.01 35.49
CA ASN A 201 13.68 20.88 36.86
C ASN A 201 12.83 22.10 37.23
N LEU A 202 11.58 22.12 36.78
CA LEU A 202 10.55 22.98 37.33
C LEU A 202 10.09 22.32 38.61
N SER A 203 10.58 22.87 39.72
CA SER A 203 10.10 22.62 41.08
C SER A 203 8.58 22.51 41.09
N PHE A 204 8.07 21.31 41.32
CA PHE A 204 6.65 21.05 41.48
C PHE A 204 6.21 21.62 42.84
N GLU A 205 5.71 22.85 42.83
CA GLU A 205 4.74 23.25 43.84
C GLU A 205 3.46 22.42 43.64
N ASN A 206 3.03 21.79 44.73
CA ASN A 206 1.81 21.01 44.81
C ASN A 206 0.59 21.88 44.45
N SER A 207 0.13 21.80 43.21
CA SER A 207 -1.24 22.21 42.87
C SER A 207 -1.99 21.03 42.25
N LYS A 208 -2.96 20.52 43.02
CA LYS A 208 -4.03 19.69 42.47
C LYS A 208 -4.86 20.57 41.54
N SER A 209 -4.76 20.37 40.22
CA SER A 209 -5.65 21.03 39.26
C SER A 209 -5.86 20.20 37.99
N LYS A 210 -7.10 20.18 37.54
CA LYS A 210 -7.76 19.16 36.72
C LYS A 210 -7.20 19.02 35.30
N ARG A 211 -6.99 17.76 34.93
CA ARG A 211 -6.84 17.23 33.56
C ARG A 211 -8.11 17.54 32.74
N SER A 212 -8.15 18.64 31.98
CA SER A 212 -9.26 18.88 31.03
C SER A 212 -8.86 19.47 29.67
N PHE A 213 -7.59 19.83 29.46
CA PHE A 213 -7.21 20.64 28.29
C PHE A 213 -6.94 19.85 27.00
N LYS A 214 -6.74 18.53 27.05
CA LYS A 214 -6.51 17.70 25.84
C LYS A 214 -7.79 17.17 25.17
N ARG A 215 -8.95 17.23 25.82
CA ARG A 215 -10.22 16.74 25.26
C ARG A 215 -10.90 17.79 24.37
N LYS A 216 -10.75 19.08 24.68
CA LYS A 216 -11.33 20.19 23.90
C LYS A 216 -10.67 20.36 22.52
N VAL A 217 -9.35 20.19 22.42
CA VAL A 217 -8.63 20.31 21.14
C VAL A 217 -8.98 19.17 20.19
N VAL A 218 -9.14 17.95 20.71
CA VAL A 218 -9.60 16.79 19.92
C VAL A 218 -11.04 16.99 19.43
N TRP A 219 -11.94 17.49 20.30
CA TRP A 219 -13.31 17.82 19.90
C TRP A 219 -13.38 18.97 18.90
N PHE A 220 -12.49 19.97 19.01
CA PHE A 220 -12.39 21.07 18.07
C PHE A 220 -11.91 20.60 16.68
N TRP A 221 -10.93 19.69 16.64
CA TRP A 221 -10.48 19.05 15.40
C TRP A 221 -11.57 18.14 14.80
N LEU A 222 -12.32 17.41 15.62
CA LEU A 222 -13.41 16.56 15.15
C LEU A 222 -14.56 17.40 14.57
N LEU A 223 -14.91 18.50 15.24
CA LEU A 223 -15.92 19.46 14.77
C LEU A 223 -15.50 20.10 13.43
N THR A 224 -14.26 20.57 13.32
CA THR A 224 -13.76 21.20 12.08
C THR A 224 -13.74 20.21 10.92
N VAL A 225 -13.27 18.98 11.13
CA VAL A 225 -13.31 17.92 10.10
C VAL A 225 -14.75 17.60 9.69
N THR A 226 -15.68 17.54 10.66
CA THR A 226 -17.10 17.25 10.37
C THR A 226 -17.77 18.38 9.61
N VAL A 227 -17.46 19.64 9.93
CA VAL A 227 -17.95 20.82 9.20
C VAL A 227 -17.38 20.86 7.79
N ILE A 228 -16.12 20.49 7.59
CA ILE A 228 -15.52 20.35 6.25
C ILE A 228 -16.25 19.27 5.45
N VAL A 229 -16.50 18.08 6.03
CA VAL A 229 -17.29 17.03 5.37
C VAL A 229 -18.66 17.53 4.95
N LEU A 230 -19.39 18.17 5.88
CA LEU A 230 -20.74 18.68 5.63
C LEU A 230 -20.75 19.75 4.53
N ALA A 231 -19.80 20.68 4.56
CA ALA A 231 -19.65 21.69 3.52
C ALA A 231 -19.40 21.07 2.14
N PHE A 232 -18.55 20.04 2.05
CA PHE A 232 -18.29 19.33 0.80
C PHE A 232 -19.49 18.47 0.34
N THR A 233 -20.30 17.92 1.25
CA THR A 233 -21.51 17.16 0.87
C THR A 233 -22.65 18.05 0.38
N PHE A 234 -22.78 19.28 0.91
CA PHE A 234 -23.88 20.18 0.55
C PHE A 234 -23.55 21.15 -0.59
N PHE A 235 -22.29 21.60 -0.71
CA PHE A 235 -21.86 22.56 -1.74
C PHE A 235 -20.98 21.95 -2.85
N GLY A 236 -20.61 20.67 -2.73
CA GLY A 236 -19.84 19.96 -3.74
C GLY A 236 -20.68 19.58 -4.95
N GLY A 237 -20.79 20.47 -5.94
CA GLY A 237 -21.47 20.18 -7.21
C GLY A 237 -20.75 19.14 -8.09
N PRO A 238 -21.39 18.66 -9.18
CA PRO A 238 -20.99 17.46 -9.95
C PRO A 238 -19.69 17.58 -10.75
N LEU A 239 -19.02 18.73 -10.76
CA LEU A 239 -17.97 19.03 -11.75
C LEU A 239 -16.59 18.41 -11.46
N LEU A 240 -16.32 17.89 -10.26
CA LEU A 240 -14.99 17.39 -9.89
C LEU A 240 -15.08 16.07 -9.12
N GLY A 241 -14.80 14.95 -9.80
CA GLY A 241 -14.74 13.59 -9.23
C GLY A 241 -13.76 13.40 -8.06
N TRP A 242 -12.96 14.44 -7.76
CA TRP A 242 -12.05 14.54 -6.61
C TRP A 242 -12.80 14.60 -5.27
N GLN A 243 -14.07 15.02 -5.26
CA GLN A 243 -14.91 15.05 -4.06
C GLN A 243 -15.13 13.65 -3.48
N LYS A 244 -15.30 12.63 -4.34
CA LYS A 244 -15.44 11.23 -3.91
C LYS A 244 -14.13 10.71 -3.31
N ALA A 245 -12.98 11.07 -3.89
CA ALA A 245 -11.67 10.70 -3.38
C ALA A 245 -11.40 11.31 -2.01
N ILE A 246 -11.65 12.62 -1.86
CA ILE A 246 -11.50 13.34 -0.58
C ILE A 246 -12.47 12.76 0.45
N TYR A 247 -13.73 12.49 0.08
CA TYR A 247 -14.71 11.87 0.97
C TYR A 247 -14.25 10.48 1.46
N ILE A 248 -13.72 9.63 0.58
CA ILE A 248 -13.25 8.29 0.93
C ILE A 248 -12.01 8.36 1.82
N VAL A 249 -11.04 9.21 1.50
CA VAL A 249 -9.82 9.40 2.30
C VAL A 249 -10.16 9.94 3.68
N LEU A 250 -11.02 10.96 3.75
CA LEU A 250 -11.40 11.60 5.01
C LEU A 250 -12.29 10.69 5.88
N ARG A 251 -13.17 9.88 5.26
CA ARG A 251 -13.95 8.84 5.94
C ARG A 251 -13.05 7.75 6.50
N SER A 252 -12.07 7.29 5.72
CA SER A 252 -11.11 6.26 6.15
C SER A 252 -10.25 6.79 7.31
N PHE A 253 -9.80 8.04 7.22
CA PHE A 253 -9.09 8.74 8.27
C PHE A 253 -9.93 8.90 9.54
N LEU A 254 -11.20 9.31 9.43
CA LEU A 254 -12.12 9.44 10.56
C LEU A 254 -12.39 8.10 11.26
N ILE A 255 -12.62 7.03 10.51
CA ILE A 255 -12.84 5.69 11.08
C ILE A 255 -11.59 5.20 11.82
N LEU A 256 -10.40 5.38 11.23
CA LEU A 256 -9.13 5.03 11.87
C LEU A 256 -8.87 5.88 13.12
N MET A 257 -9.17 7.18 13.07
CA MET A 257 -9.00 8.07 14.21
C MET A 257 -9.97 7.73 15.35
N LEU A 258 -11.23 7.41 15.03
CA LEU A 258 -12.26 7.04 16.00
C LEU A 258 -11.93 5.68 16.64
N TRP A 259 -11.47 4.72 15.84
CA TRP A 259 -10.94 3.45 16.34
C TRP A 259 -9.77 3.67 17.30
N TYR A 260 -8.80 4.51 16.94
CA TYR A 260 -7.62 4.77 17.77
C TYR A 260 -7.97 5.50 19.08
N LEU A 261 -8.99 6.38 19.06
CA LEU A 261 -9.39 7.19 20.21
C LEU A 261 -10.37 6.48 21.17
N VAL A 262 -11.15 5.49 20.68
CA VAL A 262 -12.20 4.80 21.45
C VAL A 262 -11.83 3.36 21.80
N LEU A 263 -11.10 2.65 20.94
CA LEU A 263 -10.79 1.21 21.08
C LEU A 263 -9.30 0.92 21.25
N GLY A 264 -8.42 1.92 21.19
CA GLY A 264 -7.01 1.76 21.51
C GLY A 264 -6.80 1.73 23.04
N PRO A 265 -5.99 0.79 23.59
CA PRO A 265 -5.54 0.88 24.98
C PRO A 265 -4.71 2.14 25.25
#